data_AF-A0A9E3MW03-F1
#
_entry.id   AF-A0A9E3MW03-F1
#
_cell.length_a   1.000
_cell.length_b   1.000
_cell.length_c   1.000
_cell.angle_alpha   90.00
_cell.angle_beta   90.00
_cell.angle_gamma   90.00
#
_symmetry.space_group_name_H-M   'P 1'
#
loop_
_entity.id
_entity.type
_entity.pdbx_description
1 polymer ?
#
loop_
_entity_poly.entity_id
_entity_poly.type
_entity_poly.pdbx_seq_one_letter_code
_entity_poly.pdbx_strand_id
1 'polypeptide(L)'
;MSPRSASVNEELRRVQSAVHRLMHRTLEEALEREPRTEDGRERMARAIDAVLGLARDRTVLMRQHMAGLLDTAGFVECPEQQRLAELLRDTMERHGSQTVETDYPMLRSQLMGAVYAMVVPNVPMSMATLRAELFTRYRLDWELGVPPGTEAPDGTYDRDLSRFFETGQDSGDQSK
;
A
#
# COMPACT_ATOMS: atom_id res chain seq x y z
N MET A 1 15.07 8.32 -29.64
CA MET A 1 15.12 8.47 -28.16
C MET A 1 16.53 8.84 -27.76
N SER A 2 16.70 9.88 -26.94
CA SER A 2 18.04 10.32 -26.50
C SER A 2 18.54 9.40 -25.37
N PRO A 3 19.84 9.07 -25.28
CA PRO A 3 20.38 8.23 -24.21
C PRO A 3 20.06 8.77 -22.80
N ARG A 4 19.91 10.09 -22.65
CA ARG A 4 19.46 10.72 -21.39
C ARG A 4 18.03 10.35 -21.00
N SER A 5 17.10 10.25 -21.95
CA SER A 5 15.70 9.88 -21.66
C SER A 5 15.56 8.40 -21.28
N ALA A 6 16.43 7.53 -21.80
CA ALA A 6 16.45 6.11 -21.42
C ALA A 6 16.91 5.92 -19.96
N SER A 7 17.96 6.63 -19.54
CA SER A 7 18.49 6.57 -18.17
C SER A 7 17.49 7.05 -17.12
N VAL A 8 16.77 8.16 -17.39
CA VAL A 8 15.76 8.72 -16.48
C VAL A 8 14.58 7.76 -16.31
N ASN A 9 14.15 7.09 -17.38
CA ASN A 9 13.06 6.12 -17.31
C ASN A 9 13.42 4.86 -16.52
N GLU A 10 14.68 4.44 -16.55
CA GLU A 10 15.16 3.29 -15.77
C GLU A 10 15.23 3.61 -14.27
N GLU A 11 15.71 4.80 -13.92
CA GLU A 11 15.72 5.30 -12.55
C GLU A 11 14.30 5.40 -11.97
N LEU A 12 13.37 5.97 -12.74
CA LEU A 12 11.96 6.04 -12.35
C LEU A 12 11.36 4.64 -12.12
N ARG A 13 11.65 3.68 -12.98
CA ARG A 13 11.19 2.28 -12.80
C ARG A 13 11.69 1.65 -11.51
N ARG A 14 12.97 1.86 -11.15
CA ARG A 14 13.54 1.34 -9.90
C ARG A 14 12.87 1.95 -8.68
N VAL A 15 12.64 3.27 -8.70
CA VAL A 15 11.92 3.97 -7.63
C VAL A 15 10.50 3.43 -7.49
N GLN A 16 9.77 3.26 -8.60
CA GLN A 16 8.39 2.73 -8.57
C GLN A 16 8.34 1.29 -8.03
N SER A 17 9.25 0.41 -8.45
CA SER A 17 9.35 -0.96 -7.90
C SER A 17 9.68 -0.95 -6.40
N ALA A 18 10.59 -0.09 -5.94
CA ALA A 18 10.90 0.06 -4.53
C ALA A 18 9.70 0.56 -3.71
N VAL A 19 8.92 1.50 -4.23
CA VAL A 19 7.68 1.95 -3.61
C VAL A 19 6.65 0.83 -3.55
N HIS A 20 6.44 0.09 -4.64
CA HIS A 20 5.54 -1.06 -4.63
C HIS A 20 6.00 -2.14 -3.64
N ARG A 21 7.30 -2.36 -3.46
CA ARG A 21 7.85 -3.27 -2.44
C ARG A 21 7.46 -2.82 -1.03
N LEU A 22 7.64 -1.55 -0.72
CA LEU A 22 7.25 -0.97 0.57
C LEU A 22 5.74 -1.13 0.79
N MET A 23 4.92 -0.79 -0.20
CA MET A 23 3.46 -0.90 -0.12
C MET A 23 3.02 -2.35 0.11
N HIS A 24 3.58 -3.28 -0.68
CA HIS A 24 3.34 -4.72 -0.54
C HIS A 24 3.67 -5.22 0.86
N ARG A 25 4.88 -4.94 1.37
CA ARG A 25 5.31 -5.40 2.70
C ARG A 25 4.49 -4.80 3.82
N THR A 26 4.17 -3.51 3.73
CA THR A 26 3.33 -2.83 4.73
C THR A 26 1.93 -3.43 4.77
N LEU A 27 1.35 -3.76 3.60
CA LEU A 27 0.07 -4.43 3.54
C LEU A 27 0.16 -5.85 4.11
N GLU A 28 1.14 -6.64 3.68
CA GLU A 28 1.37 -8.00 4.17
C GLU A 28 1.49 -8.04 5.70
N GLU A 29 2.31 -7.15 6.28
CA GLU A 29 2.48 -7.06 7.73
C GLU A 29 1.18 -6.68 8.46
N ALA A 30 0.40 -5.74 7.91
CA ALA A 30 -0.88 -5.37 8.51
C ALA A 30 -1.91 -6.51 8.46
N LEU A 31 -1.95 -7.25 7.35
CA LEU A 31 -2.87 -8.37 7.16
C LEU A 31 -2.52 -9.55 8.07
N GLU A 32 -1.23 -9.87 8.21
CA GLU A 32 -0.73 -11.03 8.95
C GLU A 32 -0.38 -10.72 10.42
N ARG A 33 -0.61 -9.49 10.88
CA ARG A 33 -0.38 -9.07 12.27
C ARG A 33 -1.19 -9.93 13.25
N GLU A 34 -0.54 -10.36 14.33
CA GLU A 34 -1.20 -11.07 15.43
C GLU A 34 -2.19 -10.16 16.21
N PRO A 35 -3.34 -10.69 16.67
CA PRO A 35 -3.84 -12.03 16.38
C PRO A 35 -4.28 -12.14 14.91
N ARG A 36 -3.88 -13.25 14.27
CA ARG A 36 -4.33 -13.58 12.92
C ARG A 36 -5.85 -13.70 12.88
N THR A 37 -6.43 -13.23 11.79
CA THR A 37 -7.88 -13.19 11.58
C THR A 37 -8.25 -13.93 10.30
N GLU A 38 -9.28 -14.76 10.39
CA GLU A 38 -9.96 -15.33 9.22
C GLU A 38 -11.21 -14.50 8.84
N ASP A 39 -11.55 -13.47 9.61
CA ASP A 39 -12.67 -12.57 9.29
C ASP A 39 -12.27 -11.63 8.14
N GLY A 40 -12.91 -11.80 7.00
CA GLY A 40 -12.72 -10.97 5.81
C GLY A 40 -13.05 -9.50 6.01
N ARG A 41 -13.97 -9.14 6.92
CA ARG A 41 -14.27 -7.73 7.26
C ARG A 41 -13.10 -7.10 7.99
N GLU A 42 -12.55 -7.78 8.99
CA GLU A 42 -11.35 -7.34 9.69
C GLU A 42 -10.14 -7.28 8.75
N ARG A 43 -9.97 -8.25 7.85
CA ARG A 43 -8.90 -8.24 6.84
C ARG A 43 -9.02 -7.03 5.90
N MET A 44 -10.22 -6.71 5.42
CA MET A 44 -10.49 -5.52 4.61
C MET A 44 -10.21 -4.22 5.37
N ALA A 45 -10.63 -4.14 6.64
CA ALA A 45 -10.35 -2.99 7.49
C ALA A 45 -8.84 -2.76 7.66
N ARG A 46 -8.08 -3.81 7.96
CA ARG A 46 -6.60 -3.76 8.04
C ARG A 46 -5.95 -3.34 6.72
N ALA A 47 -6.46 -3.80 5.57
CA ALA A 47 -5.94 -3.38 4.27
C ALA A 47 -6.14 -1.89 4.01
N ILE A 48 -7.34 -1.36 4.29
CA ILE A 48 -7.65 0.06 4.17
C ILE A 48 -6.75 0.87 5.11
N ASP A 49 -6.67 0.48 6.38
CA ASP A 49 -5.87 1.18 7.38
C ASP A 49 -4.37 1.19 7.03
N ALA A 50 -3.84 0.09 6.48
CA ALA A 50 -2.45 0.01 6.04
C ALA A 50 -2.14 1.00 4.90
N VAL A 51 -3.01 1.07 3.90
CA VAL A 51 -2.82 1.95 2.74
C VAL A 51 -3.00 3.43 3.12
N LEU A 52 -4.01 3.75 3.93
CA LEU A 52 -4.20 5.12 4.42
C LEU A 52 -3.08 5.53 5.39
N GLY A 53 -2.58 4.60 6.21
CA GLY A 53 -1.42 4.78 7.07
C GLY A 53 -0.16 5.15 6.28
N LEU A 54 0.09 4.49 5.15
CA LEU A 54 1.19 4.87 4.24
C LEU A 54 1.07 6.30 3.72
N ALA A 55 -0.14 6.74 3.33
CA ALA A 55 -0.36 8.12 2.88
C ALA A 55 -0.12 9.16 3.99
N ARG A 56 -0.50 8.84 5.22
CA ARG A 56 -0.26 9.68 6.40
C ARG A 56 1.22 9.73 6.78
N ASP A 57 1.86 8.57 6.89
CA ASP A 57 3.19 8.45 7.49
C ASP A 57 4.32 8.70 6.46
N ARG A 58 4.02 8.51 5.17
CA ARG A 58 4.96 8.65 4.05
C ARG A 58 4.40 9.57 2.96
N THR A 59 3.76 10.67 3.35
CA THR A 59 3.08 11.63 2.46
C THR A 59 3.92 12.08 1.27
N VAL A 60 5.19 12.42 1.47
CA VAL A 60 6.08 12.88 0.38
C VAL A 60 6.32 11.76 -0.64
N LEU A 61 6.60 10.55 -0.16
CA LEU A 61 6.83 9.38 -1.02
C LEU A 61 5.57 9.04 -1.82
N MET A 62 4.40 9.03 -1.16
CA MET A 62 3.12 8.76 -1.82
C MET A 62 2.76 9.85 -2.83
N ARG A 63 3.06 11.12 -2.56
CA ARG A 63 2.88 12.20 -3.54
C ARG A 63 3.73 11.98 -4.79
N GLN A 64 5.00 11.62 -4.62
CA GLN A 64 5.92 11.34 -5.74
C GLN A 64 5.46 10.11 -6.53
N HIS A 65 5.05 9.05 -5.84
CA HIS A 65 4.48 7.87 -6.46
C HIS A 65 3.27 8.21 -7.33
N MET A 66 2.28 8.92 -6.76
CA MET A 66 1.08 9.35 -7.47
C MET A 66 1.38 10.28 -8.66
N ALA A 67 2.35 11.19 -8.53
CA ALA A 67 2.78 12.03 -9.64
C ALA A 67 3.36 11.19 -10.79
N GLY A 68 4.14 10.16 -10.48
CA GLY A 68 4.70 9.24 -11.48
C GLY A 68 3.65 8.39 -12.20
N LEU A 69 2.52 8.06 -11.54
CA LEU A 69 1.41 7.34 -12.18
C LEU A 69 0.64 8.19 -13.20
N LEU A 70 0.60 9.50 -12.99
CA LEU A 70 -0.10 10.45 -13.85
C LEU A 70 0.79 11.04 -14.94
N ASP A 71 2.09 10.69 -14.95
CA ASP A 71 3.04 11.11 -15.97
C ASP A 71 2.95 10.21 -17.22
N THR A 72 3.39 10.76 -18.35
CA THR A 72 3.36 10.17 -19.71
C THR A 72 4.14 8.85 -19.85
N ALA A 73 5.02 8.52 -18.90
CA ALA A 73 5.73 7.24 -18.85
C ALA A 73 4.82 6.04 -18.47
N GLY A 74 3.65 6.31 -17.88
CA GLY A 74 2.63 5.31 -17.58
C GLY A 74 2.93 4.40 -16.37
N PHE A 75 2.06 3.40 -16.17
CA PHE A 75 2.19 2.44 -15.07
C PHE A 75 3.42 1.54 -15.26
N VAL A 76 4.27 1.45 -14.23
CA VAL A 76 5.37 0.50 -14.19
C VAL A 76 4.84 -0.85 -13.71
N GLU A 77 4.75 -1.80 -14.62
CA GLU A 77 4.57 -3.21 -14.28
C GLU A 77 5.87 -3.74 -13.66
N CYS A 78 5.77 -4.22 -12.42
CA CYS A 78 6.87 -4.87 -11.71
C CYS A 78 6.34 -5.99 -10.82
N PRO A 79 7.17 -6.98 -10.46
CA PRO A 79 6.75 -8.12 -9.63
C PRO A 79 6.14 -7.69 -8.29
N GLU A 80 6.60 -6.59 -7.71
CA GLU A 80 6.08 -6.09 -6.44
C GLU A 80 4.67 -5.51 -6.57
N GLN A 81 4.35 -4.90 -7.71
CA GLN A 81 2.99 -4.44 -8.00
C GLN A 81 2.03 -5.62 -8.17
N GLN A 82 2.50 -6.73 -8.76
CA GLN A 82 1.71 -7.96 -8.90
C GLN A 82 1.44 -8.59 -7.52
N ARG A 83 2.45 -8.71 -6.65
CA ARG A 83 2.26 -9.21 -5.28
C ARG A 83 1.29 -8.36 -4.45
N LEU A 84 1.39 -7.03 -4.57
CA LEU A 84 0.42 -6.12 -3.95
C LEU A 84 -1.00 -6.37 -4.48
N ALA A 85 -1.14 -6.56 -5.79
CA ALA A 85 -2.43 -6.88 -6.42
C ALA A 85 -3.00 -8.21 -5.93
N GLU A 86 -2.17 -9.24 -5.78
CA GLU A 86 -2.55 -10.56 -5.26
C GLU A 86 -3.13 -10.46 -3.84
N LEU A 87 -2.46 -9.72 -2.93
CA LEU A 87 -2.97 -9.50 -1.57
C LEU A 87 -4.32 -8.78 -1.56
N LEU A 88 -4.50 -7.77 -2.41
CA LEU A 88 -5.77 -7.04 -2.49
C LEU A 88 -6.89 -7.88 -3.09
N ARG A 89 -6.58 -8.76 -4.06
CA ARG A 89 -7.54 -9.73 -4.62
C ARG A 89 -7.95 -10.76 -3.58
N ASP A 90 -7.00 -11.36 -2.87
CA ASP A 90 -7.26 -12.29 -1.75
C ASP A 90 -8.11 -11.60 -0.65
N THR A 91 -7.83 -10.33 -0.34
CA THR A 91 -8.63 -9.55 0.61
C THR A 91 -10.08 -9.38 0.13
N MET A 92 -10.30 -9.09 -1.15
CA MET A 92 -11.64 -9.00 -1.73
C MET A 92 -12.37 -10.35 -1.70
N GLU A 93 -11.70 -11.45 -2.04
CA GLU A 93 -12.25 -12.80 -1.97
C GLU A 93 -12.71 -13.14 -0.55
N ARG A 94 -11.83 -12.95 0.44
CA ARG A 94 -12.12 -13.23 1.85
C ARG A 94 -13.21 -12.32 2.41
N HIS A 95 -13.31 -11.07 1.95
CA HIS A 95 -14.40 -10.15 2.30
C HIS A 95 -15.76 -10.62 1.78
N GLY A 96 -15.80 -11.54 0.80
CA GLY A 96 -17.03 -12.14 0.27
C GLY A 96 -17.39 -11.67 -1.13
N SER A 97 -16.43 -11.12 -1.89
CA SER A 97 -16.62 -10.75 -3.29
C SER A 97 -17.01 -11.96 -4.14
N GLN A 98 -18.09 -11.85 -4.91
CA GLN A 98 -18.50 -12.88 -5.89
C GLN A 98 -17.84 -12.67 -7.27
N THR A 99 -17.31 -11.48 -7.53
CA THR A 99 -16.78 -11.06 -8.84
C THR A 99 -15.48 -10.28 -8.69
N VAL A 100 -14.44 -10.96 -8.18
CA VAL A 100 -13.13 -10.36 -7.84
C VAL A 100 -12.53 -9.56 -9.00
N GLU A 101 -12.65 -10.04 -10.25
CA GLU A 101 -12.13 -9.33 -11.42
C GLU A 101 -12.74 -7.95 -11.63
N THR A 102 -13.97 -7.72 -11.15
CA THR A 102 -14.65 -6.43 -11.20
C THR A 102 -14.43 -5.61 -9.93
N ASP A 103 -14.45 -6.29 -8.78
CA ASP A 103 -14.43 -5.63 -7.48
C ASP A 103 -13.02 -5.19 -7.07
N TYR A 104 -11.97 -5.92 -7.46
CA TYR A 104 -10.58 -5.54 -7.21
C TYR A 104 -10.19 -4.23 -7.92
N PRO A 105 -10.45 -4.02 -9.23
CA PRO A 105 -10.15 -2.74 -9.88
C PRO A 105 -10.87 -1.56 -9.22
N MET A 106 -12.09 -1.77 -8.72
CA MET A 106 -12.84 -0.78 -7.97
C MET A 106 -12.16 -0.46 -6.63
N LEU A 107 -11.82 -1.48 -5.83
CA LEU A 107 -11.06 -1.30 -4.58
C LEU A 107 -9.76 -0.53 -4.81
N ARG A 108 -8.97 -0.97 -5.79
CA ARG A 108 -7.70 -0.32 -6.14
C ARG A 108 -7.90 1.15 -6.49
N SER A 109 -8.91 1.47 -7.30
CA SER A 109 -9.22 2.85 -7.69
C SER A 109 -9.60 3.72 -6.49
N GLN A 110 -10.35 3.16 -5.54
CA GLN A 110 -10.79 3.86 -4.34
C GLN A 110 -9.66 4.10 -3.35
N LEU A 111 -8.81 3.11 -3.14
CA LEU A 111 -7.60 3.25 -2.35
C LEU A 111 -6.67 4.32 -2.95
N MET A 112 -6.43 4.27 -4.27
CA MET A 112 -5.62 5.28 -4.96
C MET A 112 -6.24 6.68 -4.87
N GLY A 113 -7.56 6.80 -5.03
CA GLY A 113 -8.27 8.07 -4.91
C GLY A 113 -8.20 8.65 -3.50
N ALA A 114 -8.32 7.81 -2.47
CA ALA A 114 -8.16 8.22 -1.07
C ALA A 114 -6.73 8.70 -0.79
N VAL A 115 -5.71 7.93 -1.23
CA VAL A 115 -4.31 8.34 -1.11
C VAL A 115 -4.08 9.68 -1.80
N TYR A 116 -4.58 9.86 -3.03
CA TYR A 116 -4.48 11.13 -3.75
C TYR A 116 -5.10 12.30 -2.95
N ALA A 117 -6.31 12.12 -2.44
CA ALA A 117 -7.00 13.13 -1.64
C ALA A 117 -6.27 13.47 -0.33
N MET A 118 -5.51 12.54 0.26
CA MET A 118 -4.67 12.81 1.44
C MET A 118 -3.38 13.57 1.11
N VAL A 119 -2.79 13.36 -0.08
CA VAL A 119 -1.46 13.88 -0.39
C VAL A 119 -1.46 15.13 -1.27
N VAL A 120 -2.64 15.52 -1.80
CA VAL A 120 -2.81 16.71 -2.64
C VAL A 120 -2.36 17.99 -1.89
N PRO A 121 -1.63 18.90 -2.54
CA PRO A 121 -1.20 20.15 -1.90
C PRO A 121 -2.38 21.04 -1.47
N ASN A 122 -2.18 21.81 -0.40
CA ASN A 122 -3.06 22.88 0.11
C ASN A 122 -4.40 22.45 0.73
N VAL A 123 -5.01 21.36 0.26
CA VAL A 123 -6.34 20.92 0.71
C VAL A 123 -6.41 19.40 0.95
N PRO A 124 -5.48 18.80 1.74
CA PRO A 124 -5.52 17.37 2.01
C PRO A 124 -6.76 17.01 2.83
N MET A 125 -7.47 15.95 2.43
CA MET A 125 -8.54 15.37 3.22
C MET A 125 -7.99 14.60 4.42
N SER A 126 -8.74 14.56 5.52
CA SER A 126 -8.32 13.82 6.71
C SER A 126 -8.41 12.31 6.49
N MET A 127 -7.48 11.56 7.08
CA MET A 127 -7.49 10.10 7.08
C MET A 127 -8.82 9.55 7.65
N ALA A 128 -9.32 10.14 8.74
CA ALA A 128 -10.55 9.71 9.38
C ALA A 128 -11.78 9.84 8.45
N THR A 129 -11.87 10.93 7.69
CA THR A 129 -12.93 11.15 6.70
C THR A 129 -12.88 10.09 5.61
N LEU A 130 -11.72 9.86 5.01
CA LEU A 130 -11.58 8.89 3.92
C LEU A 130 -11.76 7.46 4.38
N ARG A 131 -11.31 7.14 5.60
CA ARG A 131 -11.57 5.86 6.26
C ARG A 131 -13.07 5.64 6.42
N ALA A 132 -13.82 6.63 6.92
CA ALA A 132 -15.26 6.51 7.10
C ALA A 132 -16.02 6.23 5.79
N GLU A 133 -15.63 6.89 4.70
CA GLU A 133 -16.20 6.65 3.36
C GLU A 133 -15.93 5.22 2.86
N LEU A 134 -14.68 4.75 2.98
CA LEU A 134 -14.30 3.40 2.59
C LEU A 134 -15.00 2.34 3.46
N PHE A 135 -15.03 2.54 4.79
CA PHE A 135 -15.68 1.62 5.73
C PHE A 135 -17.19 1.53 5.46
N THR A 136 -17.84 2.67 5.19
CA THR A 136 -19.25 2.70 4.80
C THR A 136 -19.49 1.88 3.54
N ARG A 137 -18.65 2.07 2.51
CA ARG A 137 -18.77 1.32 1.25
C ARG A 137 -18.62 -0.19 1.45
N TYR A 138 -17.62 -0.62 2.22
CA TYR A 138 -17.32 -2.03 2.46
C TYR A 138 -18.10 -2.63 3.63
N ARG A 139 -19.05 -1.86 4.21
CA ARG A 139 -19.90 -2.26 5.33
C ARG A 139 -19.09 -2.78 6.52
N LEU A 140 -18.06 -2.03 6.88
CA LEU A 140 -17.15 -2.34 7.99
C LEU A 140 -17.57 -1.55 9.22
N ASP A 141 -17.50 -2.18 10.39
CA ASP A 141 -17.69 -1.49 11.66
C ASP A 141 -16.46 -0.62 11.94
N TRP A 142 -16.67 0.54 12.56
CA TRP A 142 -15.62 1.54 12.74
C TRP A 142 -14.45 1.01 13.58
N GLU A 143 -14.72 0.08 14.50
CA GLU A 143 -13.78 -0.50 15.45
C GLU A 143 -12.83 -1.52 14.81
N LEU A 144 -13.15 -2.06 13.63
CA LEU A 144 -12.30 -3.03 12.93
C LEU A 144 -10.98 -2.39 12.50
N GLY A 145 -9.91 -3.18 12.41
CA GLY A 145 -8.58 -2.70 12.04
C GLY A 145 -7.88 -1.91 13.16
N VAL A 146 -7.40 -0.71 12.85
CA VAL A 146 -6.76 0.21 13.80
C VAL A 146 -7.35 1.61 13.63
N PRO A 147 -8.37 1.97 14.43
CA PRO A 147 -9.01 3.27 14.32
C PRO A 147 -8.01 4.44 14.49
N PRO A 148 -8.15 5.53 13.73
CA PRO A 148 -7.30 6.70 13.87
C PRO A 148 -7.53 7.37 15.24
N GLY A 149 -6.45 7.60 16.00
CA GLY A 149 -6.49 8.22 17.33
C GLY A 149 -6.39 7.23 18.50
N THR A 150 -6.51 5.93 18.26
CA THR A 150 -6.08 4.89 19.19
C THR A 150 -4.63 4.53 18.89
N GLU A 151 -3.70 4.84 19.81
CA GLU A 151 -2.38 4.21 19.77
C GLU A 151 -2.60 2.70 19.96
N ALA A 152 -2.18 1.90 18.98
CA ALA A 152 -2.22 0.44 19.12
C ALA A 152 -1.34 0.04 20.31
N PRO A 153 -1.73 -0.94 21.15
CA PRO A 153 -0.96 -1.36 22.32
C PRO A 153 0.48 -1.80 21.98
N ASP A 154 0.72 -2.24 20.74
CA ASP A 154 2.03 -2.69 20.26
C ASP A 154 2.48 -1.99 18.96
N GLY A 155 2.40 -0.65 18.93
CA GLY A 155 3.26 0.19 18.08
C GLY A 155 3.40 -0.26 16.62
N THR A 156 2.30 -0.35 15.88
CA THR A 156 2.32 -0.68 14.46
C THR A 156 2.87 0.48 13.65
N TYR A 157 4.19 0.50 13.51
CA TYR A 157 4.98 0.61 12.27
C TYR A 157 6.41 0.67 12.76
N ASP A 158 7.18 -0.42 12.56
CA ASP A 158 8.62 -0.37 12.79
C ASP A 158 9.15 0.83 12.00
N ARG A 159 9.67 1.84 12.71
CA ARG A 159 10.22 3.04 12.07
C ARG A 159 11.48 2.69 11.28
N ASP A 160 12.07 1.52 11.56
CA ASP A 160 13.22 1.00 10.84
C ASP A 160 12.82 0.28 9.55
N LEU A 161 12.49 1.09 8.54
CA LEU A 161 12.21 0.60 7.19
C LEU A 161 13.48 0.26 6.39
N SER A 162 14.68 0.46 6.95
CA SER A 162 15.97 0.13 6.31
C SER A 162 15.99 -1.30 5.81
N ARG A 163 15.41 -2.21 6.61
CA ARG A 163 15.29 -3.65 6.34
C ARG A 163 14.60 -4.00 5.01
N PHE A 164 13.75 -3.12 4.48
CA PHE A 164 13.06 -3.34 3.20
C PHE A 164 13.86 -2.89 1.97
N PHE A 165 14.94 -2.16 2.21
CA PHE A 165 15.87 -1.66 1.20
C PHE A 165 17.25 -2.33 1.27
N GLU A 166 17.52 -3.13 2.31
CA GLU A 166 18.70 -3.97 2.40
C GLU A 166 18.71 -5.04 1.30
N THR A 167 19.59 -4.85 0.33
CA THR A 167 20.01 -5.92 -0.58
C THR A 167 20.92 -6.86 0.21
N GLY A 168 20.46 -8.09 0.45
CA GLY A 168 21.20 -9.08 1.24
C GLY A 168 22.68 -9.13 0.85
N GLN A 169 23.56 -8.92 1.85
CA GLN A 169 24.94 -9.35 1.72
C GLN A 169 24.90 -10.88 1.71
N ASP A 170 25.09 -11.47 0.53
CA ASP A 170 25.48 -12.86 0.42
C ASP A 170 26.68 -13.06 1.35
N SER A 171 26.42 -13.71 2.47
CA SER A 171 27.44 -14.16 3.40
C SER A 171 28.13 -15.35 2.73
N GLY A 172 28.97 -15.05 1.75
CA GLY A 172 29.91 -15.97 1.15
C GLY A 172 31.04 -16.24 2.14
N ASP A 173 30.74 -17.01 3.20
CA ASP A 173 31.74 -17.77 3.93
C ASP A 173 31.50 -19.25 3.68
N GLN A 174 32.33 -19.84 2.82
CA GLN A 174 32.77 -21.21 3.01
C GLN A 174 34.29 -21.25 2.84
N SER A 175 34.96 -21.02 3.97
CA SER A 175 36.20 -21.65 4.36
C SER A 175 36.55 -22.96 3.62
N LYS A 176 37.67 -22.95 2.89
CA LYS A 176 38.73 -23.96 3.01
C LYS A 176 40.05 -23.45 2.44
#